data_AF-A0A5J4TR90-F1
#
_entry.id   AF-A0A5J4TR90-F1
#
_cell.length_a   1.000
_cell.length_b   1.000
_cell.length_c   1.000
_cell.angle_alpha   90.00
_cell.angle_beta   90.00
_cell.angle_gamma   90.00
#
_symmetry.space_group_name_H-M   'P 1'
#
loop_
_entity.id
_entity.type
_entity.pdbx_description
1 polymer ?
#
loop_
_entity_poly.entity_id
_entity_poly.type
_entity_poly.pdbx_seq_one_letter_code
_entity_poly.pdbx_strand_id
1 'polypeptide(L)' 'DLLSKLLEFEPKQRITASEALQHPYFTSLEAIADISQEQQDLADQAAVAEKDGDSSITEYDKDPKFIVSESKF' A
#
# COMPACT_ATOMS: atom_id res chain seq x y z
N ASP A 1 -17.50 1.24 6.99
CA ASP A 1 -16.73 2.05 7.95
C ASP A 1 -15.71 2.93 7.23
N LEU A 2 -14.62 2.38 6.67
CA LEU A 2 -13.58 3.15 5.97
C LEU A 2 -14.10 4.26 5.05
N LEU A 3 -14.95 3.92 4.07
CA LEU A 3 -15.49 4.90 3.11
C LEU A 3 -16.26 6.03 3.78
N SER A 4 -17.03 5.73 4.83
CA SER A 4 -17.75 6.76 5.59
C SER A 4 -16.79 7.74 6.26
N LYS A 5 -15.64 7.26 6.78
CA LYS A 5 -14.60 8.11 7.39
C LYS A 5 -13.79 8.91 6.37
N LEU A 6 -13.60 8.38 5.15
CA LEU A 6 -12.93 9.07 4.04
C LEU A 6 -13.82 10.15 3.41
N LEU A 7 -15.13 9.91 3.36
CA LEU A 7 -16.12 10.80 2.75
C LEU A 7 -16.81 11.70 3.77
N GLU A 8 -16.19 11.92 4.93
CA GLU A 8 -16.70 12.83 5.94
C GLU A 8 -16.79 14.25 5.37
N PHE A 9 -17.94 14.89 5.61
CA PHE A 9 -18.27 16.18 5.01
C PHE A 9 -17.38 17.27 5.59
N GLU A 10 -17.27 17.30 6.92
CA GLU A 10 -16.42 18.22 7.65
C GLU A 10 -14.94 17.80 7.48
N PRO A 11 -14.08 18.59 6.80
CA PRO A 11 -12.71 18.17 6.50
C PRO A 11 -11.88 17.88 7.76
N LYS A 12 -12.19 18.54 8.88
CA LYS A 12 -11.52 18.34 10.18
C LYS A 12 -11.86 17.00 10.84
N GLN A 13 -12.94 16.35 10.41
CA GLN A 13 -13.39 15.05 10.93
C GLN A 13 -13.00 13.90 9.98
N ARG A 14 -12.53 14.21 8.77
CA ARG A 14 -12.04 13.22 7.82
C ARG A 14 -10.78 12.55 8.35
N ILE A 15 -10.77 11.22 8.29
CA ILE A 15 -9.60 10.43 8.67
C ILE A 15 -8.39 10.81 7.80
N THR A 16 -7.20 10.88 8.40
CA THR A 16 -5.96 11.13 7.67
C THR A 16 -5.51 9.92 6.86
N ALA A 17 -4.63 10.12 5.88
CA ALA A 17 -4.07 9.00 5.12
C ALA A 17 -3.36 7.98 6.02
N SER A 18 -2.58 8.46 6.99
CA SER A 18 -1.86 7.59 7.95
C SER A 18 -2.82 6.76 8.80
N GLU A 19 -3.92 7.35 9.28
CA GLU A 19 -4.94 6.61 10.04
C GLU A 19 -5.74 5.65 9.15
N ALA A 20 -6.04 6.03 7.90
CA ALA A 20 -6.74 5.18 6.95
C ALA A 20 -5.93 3.91 6.65
N LEU A 21 -4.61 4.02 6.50
CA LEU A 21 -3.71 2.87 6.27
C LEU A 21 -3.70 1.87 7.44
N GLN A 22 -4.06 2.28 8.66
CA GLN A 22 -4.18 1.38 9.81
C GLN A 22 -5.55 0.66 9.89
N HIS A 23 -6.51 1.05 9.05
CA HIS A 23 -7.85 0.49 9.08
C HIS A 23 -7.85 -1.02 8.69
N PRO A 24 -8.70 -1.87 9.30
CA PRO A 24 -8.76 -3.31 9.00
C PRO A 24 -8.91 -3.68 7.52
N TYR A 25 -9.51 -2.79 6.74
CA TYR A 25 -9.60 -2.94 5.28
C TYR A 25 -8.22 -3.16 4.61
N PHE A 26 -7.15 -2.56 5.15
CA PHE A 26 -5.78 -2.73 4.65
C PHE A 26 -4.91 -3.65 5.51
N THR A 27 -5.35 -4.01 6.73
CA THR A 27 -4.53 -4.72 7.73
C THR A 27 -5.11 -6.06 8.19
N SER A 28 -6.30 -6.46 7.71
CA SER A 28 -6.89 -7.75 8.06
C SER A 28 -6.13 -8.92 7.43
N LEU A 29 -6.39 -10.12 7.92
CA LEU A 29 -5.79 -11.35 7.37
C LEU A 29 -6.18 -11.57 5.91
N GLU A 30 -7.41 -11.19 5.54
CA GLU A 30 -7.89 -11.26 4.16
C GLU A 30 -7.09 -10.29 3.26
N ALA A 31 -6.88 -9.04 3.69
CA ALA A 31 -6.09 -8.08 2.94
C ALA A 31 -4.63 -8.55 2.75
N ILE A 32 -4.06 -9.20 3.76
CA ILE A 32 -2.71 -9.79 3.67
C ILE A 32 -2.71 -10.99 2.71
N ALA A 33 -3.76 -11.81 2.72
CA ALA A 33 -3.89 -12.96 1.83
C ALA A 33 -4.11 -12.58 0.36
N ASP A 34 -4.67 -11.39 0.10
CA ASP A 34 -4.91 -10.86 -1.24
C ASP A 34 -3.63 -10.30 -1.92
N ILE A 35 -2.50 -10.20 -1.19
CA ILE A 35 -1.22 -9.79 -1.77
C ILE A 35 -0.76 -10.84 -2.76
N SER A 36 -0.70 -10.46 -4.04
CA SER A 36 -0.28 -11.32 -5.13
C SER A 36 1.22 -11.59 -5.13
N GLN A 37 1.63 -12.67 -5.81
CA GLN A 37 3.04 -12.96 -6.05
C GLN A 37 3.72 -11.85 -6.87
N GLU A 38 3.01 -11.24 -7.82
CA GLU A 38 3.55 -10.15 -8.63
C GLU A 38 3.91 -8.93 -7.77
N GLN A 39 3.09 -8.57 -6.79
CA GLN A 39 3.42 -7.50 -5.84
C GLN A 39 4.67 -7.84 -5.02
N GLN A 40 4.84 -9.09 -4.60
CA GLN A 40 6.04 -9.53 -3.88
C GLN A 40 7.29 -9.42 -4.75
N ASP A 41 7.22 -9.91 -5.99
CA ASP A 41 8.33 -9.90 -6.93
C ASP A 41 8.76 -8.47 -7.27
N LEU A 42 7.80 -7.53 -7.40
CA LEU A 42 8.08 -6.11 -7.62
C LEU A 42 8.77 -5.45 -6.41
N ALA A 43 8.33 -5.77 -5.19
CA ALA A 43 8.96 -5.27 -3.97
C ALA A 43 10.40 -5.75 -3.83
N ASP A 44 10.65 -7.03 -4.15
CA ASP A 44 11.99 -7.60 -4.15
C ASP A 44 12.89 -6.95 -5.21
N GLN A 45 12.35 -6.68 -6.40
CA GLN A 45 13.07 -5.96 -7.47
C GLN A 45 13.47 -4.54 -7.03
N ALA A 46 12.57 -3.80 -6.40
CA ALA A 46 12.88 -2.47 -5.86
C ALA A 46 13.99 -2.55 -4.80
N ALA A 47 13.96 -3.55 -3.92
CA ALA A 47 15.00 -3.76 -2.91
C ALA A 47 16.36 -4.13 -3.51
N VAL A 48 16.40 -4.79 -4.67
CA VAL A 48 17.65 -5.04 -5.42
C VAL A 48 18.13 -3.76 -6.10
N ALA A 49 17.25 -3.01 -6.76
CA ALA A 49 17.60 -1.76 -7.44
C ALA A 49 18.22 -0.73 -6.48
N GLU A 50 17.68 -0.60 -5.26
CA GLU A 50 18.26 0.25 -4.21
C GLU A 50 19.71 -0.16 -3.87
N LYS A 51 19.98 -1.47 -3.77
CA LYS A 51 21.34 -2.00 -3.51
C LYS A 51 22.30 -1.76 -4.67
N ASP A 52 21.78 -1.76 -5.90
CA ASP A 52 22.52 -1.48 -7.12
C ASP A 52 22.76 0.03 -7.33
N GLY A 53 22.24 0.88 -6.43
CA GLY A 53 22.52 2.31 -6.37
C GLY A 53 21.38 3.21 -6.80
N ASP A 54 20.17 2.68 -7.03
CA ASP A 54 18.99 3.50 -7.31
C ASP A 54 18.52 4.22 -6.05
N SER A 55 18.79 5.53 -6.01
CA SER A 55 18.40 6.41 -4.89
C SER A 55 16.96 6.94 -4.98
N SER A 56 16.22 6.61 -6.05
CA SER A 56 14.80 6.97 -6.19
C SER A 56 13.87 6.02 -5.44
N ILE A 57 14.36 4.81 -5.10
CA ILE A 57 13.60 3.80 -4.34
C ILE A 57 13.33 4.29 -2.92
N THR A 58 12.07 4.18 -2.49
CA THR A 58 11.62 4.54 -1.15
C THR A 58 11.33 3.31 -0.30
N GLU A 59 11.01 3.52 0.98
CA GLU A 59 10.57 2.44 1.87
C GLU A 59 9.25 1.78 1.42
N TYR A 60 8.40 2.49 0.69
CA TYR A 60 7.11 2.00 0.22
C TYR A 60 7.24 1.08 -0.99
N ASP A 61 8.24 1.30 -1.85
CA ASP A 61 8.50 0.47 -3.04
C ASP A 61 8.99 -0.94 -2.68
N LYS A 62 9.48 -1.13 -1.45
CA LYS A 62 10.03 -2.39 -0.94
C LYS A 62 9.03 -3.19 -0.10
N ASP A 63 7.80 -2.71 0.06
CA ASP A 63 6.75 -3.40 0.80
C ASP A 63 5.58 -3.72 -0.15
N PRO A 64 5.29 -5.02 -0.38
CA PRO A 64 4.28 -5.43 -1.36
C PRO A 64 2.86 -4.95 -1.03
N LYS A 65 2.56 -4.58 0.23
CA LYS A 65 1.26 -3.99 0.59
C LYS A 65 1.00 -2.64 -0.05
N PHE A 66 2.05 -1.93 -0.48
CA PHE A 66 1.96 -0.62 -1.11
C PHE A 66 2.07 -0.67 -2.64
N ILE A 67 2.21 -1.86 -3.22
CA ILE A 67 2.33 -2.06 -4.66
C ILE A 67 0.96 -2.40 -5.23
N VAL A 68 0.59 -1.76 -6.34
CA VAL A 68 -0.62 -2.09 -7.10
C VAL A 68 -0.21 -2.93 -8.29
N SER A 69 -0.61 -4.21 -8.31
CA SER A 69 -0.41 -5.07 -9.49
C SER A 69 -1.24 -4.53 -10.65
N GLU A 70 -0.62 -4.32 -11.81
CA GLU A 70 -1.35 -3.91 -13.01
C GLU A 70 -2.32 -5.01 -13.44
N SER A 71 -3.62 -4.76 -13.28
CA SER A 71 -4.62 -5.60 -13.91
C SER A 71 -4.57 -5.35 -15.42
N LYS A 72 -4.16 -6.36 -16.20
CA LYS A 72 -4.29 -6.30 -17.66
C LYS A 72 -5.80 -6.31 -17.98
N PHE A 73 -6.31 -5.17 -18.41
CA PHE A 73 -7.67 -5.02 -18.94
C PHE A 73 -7.80 -5.62 -20.34
#